data_AF-A0A554VLQ8-F1
#
_entry.id   AF-A0A554VLQ8-F1
#
_cell.length_a   1.000
_cell.length_b   1.000
_cell.length_c   1.000
_cell.angle_alpha   90.00
_cell.angle_beta   90.00
_cell.angle_gamma   90.00
#
_symmetry.space_group_name_H-M   'P 1'
#
loop_
_entity.id
_entity.type
_entity.pdbx_description
1 polymer ?
#
loop_
_entity_poly.entity_id
_entity_poly.type
_entity_poly.pdbx_seq_one_letter_code
_entity_poly.pdbx_strand_id
1 'polypeptide(L)' 'MFAWFRNKNELQKLQSNYCKLMKSSYKLALKDKSKSDELHEKADRIMAQIKQIEGQ' A
#
# COMPACT_ATOMS: atom_id res chain seq x y z
N MET A 1 7.36 24.58 -3.06
CA MET A 1 8.51 23.64 -3.12
C MET A 1 8.59 22.69 -1.92
N PHE A 2 8.34 23.13 -0.66
CA PHE A 2 8.33 22.24 0.51
C PHE A 2 7.19 21.21 0.56
N ALA A 3 5.98 21.57 0.14
CA ALA A 3 4.84 20.64 0.10
C ALA A 3 5.08 19.47 -0.87
N TRP A 4 5.63 19.77 -2.05
CA TRP A 4 5.94 18.75 -3.06
C TRP A 4 6.97 17.72 -2.56
N PHE A 5 7.99 18.16 -1.81
CA PHE A 5 8.98 17.24 -1.25
C PHE A 5 8.41 16.35 -0.14
N ARG A 6 7.49 16.89 0.69
CA ARG A 6 6.77 16.09 1.71
C ARG A 6 5.87 15.04 1.06
N ASN A 7 5.08 15.44 0.07
CA ASN A 7 4.20 14.53 -0.66
C ASN A 7 4.99 13.40 -1.33
N LYS A 8 6.17 13.68 -1.90
CA LYS A 8 7.02 12.67 -2.52
C LYS A 8 7.54 11.63 -1.51
N ASN A 9 7.90 12.07 -0.30
CA ASN A 9 8.34 11.18 0.78
C ASN A 9 7.16 10.34 1.32
N GLU A 10 5.99 10.95 1.48
CA GLU A 10 4.77 10.26 1.90
C GLU A 10 4.31 9.21 0.88
N LEU A 11 4.32 9.57 -0.41
CA LEU A 11 4.05 8.67 -1.51
C LEU A 11 4.99 7.46 -1.51
N GLN A 12 6.30 7.68 -1.35
CA GLN A 12 7.27 6.58 -1.26
C GLN A 12 7.00 5.66 -0.05
N LYS A 13 6.61 6.22 1.10
CA LYS A 13 6.25 5.42 2.28
C LYS A 13 5.02 4.56 2.01
N LEU A 14 3.99 5.13 1.39
CA LEU A 14 2.77 4.41 1.02
C LEU A 14 3.06 3.30 0.01
N GLN A 15 3.82 3.58 -1.04
CA GLN A 15 4.24 2.59 -2.04
C GLN A 15 5.04 1.44 -1.41
N SER A 16 5.98 1.76 -0.51
CA SER A 16 6.75 0.74 0.22
C SER A 16 5.85 -0.14 1.08
N ASN A 17 4.90 0.46 1.80
CA ASN A 17 3.98 -0.27 2.67
C ASN A 17 3.01 -1.16 1.87
N TYR A 18 2.47 -0.64 0.76
CA TYR A 18 1.67 -1.40 -0.20
C TYR A 18 2.41 -2.66 -0.66
N CYS A 19 3.67 -2.51 -1.11
CA CYS A 19 4.47 -3.62 -1.60
C CYS A 19 4.72 -4.68 -0.51
N LYS A 20 4.98 -4.25 0.73
CA LYS A 20 5.15 -5.15 1.89
C LYS A 20 3.87 -5.94 2.22
N LEU A 21 2.72 -5.27 2.22
CA LEU A 21 1.42 -5.91 2.48
C LEU A 21 1.08 -6.90 1.37
N MET A 22 1.24 -6.53 0.10
CA MET A 22 1.00 -7.43 -1.03
C MET A 22 1.90 -8.67 -0.97
N LYS A 23 3.21 -8.49 -0.75
CA LYS A 23 4.13 -9.62 -0.62
C LYS A 23 3.73 -10.56 0.53
N SER A 24 3.28 -10.00 1.65
CA SER A 24 2.84 -10.77 2.81
C SER A 24 1.51 -11.49 2.55
N SER A 25 0.56 -10.84 1.88
CA SER A 25 -0.71 -11.41 1.43
C SER A 25 -0.48 -12.62 0.54
N TYR A 26 0.34 -12.50 -0.51
CA TYR A 26 0.64 -13.61 -1.43
C TYR A 26 1.34 -14.79 -0.73
N LYS A 27 2.27 -14.51 0.19
CA LYS A 27 2.95 -15.55 0.98
C LYS A 27 1.96 -16.31 1.87
N LEU A 28 0.92 -15.64 2.35
CA LEU A 28 -0.10 -16.23 3.21
C LEU A 28 -1.26 -16.88 2.44
N ALA A 29 -1.50 -16.51 1.18
CA ALA A 29 -2.62 -17.02 0.38
C ALA A 29 -2.72 -18.55 0.35
N LEU A 30 -1.56 -19.23 0.36
CA LEU A 30 -1.46 -20.69 0.33
C LEU A 30 -1.66 -21.36 1.70
N LYS A 31 -1.52 -20.61 2.80
CA LYS A 31 -1.54 -21.13 4.18
C LYS A 31 -2.79 -20.71 4.95
N ASP A 32 -3.21 -19.47 4.75
CA ASP A 32 -4.29 -18.82 5.47
C ASP A 32 -4.91 -17.77 4.54
N LYS A 33 -6.00 -18.19 3.88
CA LYS A 33 -6.71 -17.35 2.91
C LYS A 33 -7.34 -16.13 3.58
N SER A 34 -7.99 -16.30 4.73
CA SER A 34 -8.64 -15.19 5.43
C SER A 34 -7.63 -14.09 5.79
N LYS A 35 -6.47 -14.48 6.32
CA LYS A 35 -5.41 -13.51 6.66
C LYS A 35 -4.74 -12.90 5.42
N SER A 36 -4.66 -13.66 4.33
CA SER A 36 -4.21 -13.15 3.03
C SER A 36 -5.15 -12.06 2.50
N ASP A 37 -6.46 -12.32 2.53
CA ASP A 37 -7.51 -11.42 2.08
C ASP A 37 -7.52 -10.14 2.93
N GLU A 38 -7.39 -10.24 4.26
CA GLU A 38 -7.27 -9.06 5.14
C GLU A 38 -6.07 -8.17 4.78
N LEU A 39 -4.92 -8.78 4.48
CA LEU A 39 -3.73 -8.03 4.06
C LEU A 39 -3.91 -7.42 2.68
N HIS A 40 -4.66 -8.09 1.81
CA HIS A 40 -5.00 -7.59 0.49
C HIS A 40 -5.89 -6.35 0.58
N GLU A 41 -6.98 -6.42 1.36
CA GLU A 41 -7.86 -5.27 1.59
C GLU A 41 -7.10 -4.08 2.19
N LYS A 42 -6.15 -4.33 3.11
CA LYS A 42 -5.29 -3.26 3.66
C LYS A 42 -4.42 -2.63 2.57
N ALA A 43 -3.88 -3.43 1.66
CA ALA A 43 -3.10 -2.92 0.54
C ALA A 43 -3.98 -2.09 -0.43
N ASP A 44 -5.21 -2.51 -0.71
CA ASP A 44 -6.15 -1.76 -1.56
C ASP A 44 -6.46 -0.37 -1.00
N ARG A 45 -6.64 -0.26 0.32
CA ARG A 45 -6.83 1.04 1.00
C ARG A 45 -5.62 1.95 0.84
N ILE A 46 -4.40 1.39 0.84
CA ILE A 46 -3.18 2.17 0.59
C ILE A 46 -3.09 2.58 -0.88
N MET A 47 -3.45 1.69 -1.80
CA MET A 47 -3.48 2.00 -3.24
C MET A 47 -4.46 3.14 -3.55
N ALA A 48 -5.61 3.19 -2.86
CA ALA A 48 -6.54 4.30 -2.98
C ALA A 48 -5.91 5.64 -2.54
N GLN A 49 -5.15 5.65 -1.43
CA GLN A 49 -4.43 6.85 -0.96
C GLN A 49 -3.32 7.27 -1.93
N ILE A 50 -2.56 6.31 -2.49
CA ILE A 50 -1.54 6.58 -3.52
C ILE A 50 -2.18 7.28 -4.72
N LYS A 51 -3.30 6.74 -5.23
CA LYS A 51 -4.03 7.33 -6.36
C LYS A 51 -4.55 8.74 -6.07
N GLN A 52 -4.98 9.00 -4.83
CA GLN A 52 -5.40 10.35 -4.43
C GLN A 52 -4.24 11.34 -4.45
N ILE A 53 -3.03 10.93 -4.05
CA ILE A 53 -1.83 11.79 -4.05
C ILE A 53 -1.27 11.98 -5.46
N GLU A 54 -1.29 10.94 -6.30
CA GLU A 54 -0.78 10.99 -7.68
C GLU A 54 -1.74 11.67 -8.65
N GLY A 55 -3.05 11.66 -8.36
CA GLY A 55 -4.07 12.35 -9.14
C GLY A 55 -4.30 13.81 -8.74
N GLN A 56 -3.50 14.36 -7.81
CA GLN A 56 -3.53 15.74 -7.32
C GLN A 56 -2.52 16.66 -8.02
#